data_AF-A0A1I0TX33-F1
#
_entry.id   AF-A0A1I0TX33-F1
#
_cell.length_a   1.000
_cell.length_b   1.000
_cell.length_c   1.000
_cell.angle_alpha   90.00
_cell.angle_beta   90.00
_cell.angle_gamma   90.00
#
_symmetry.space_group_name_H-M   'P 1'
#
loop_
_entity.id
_entity.type
_entity.pdbx_description
1 polymer ?
#
loop_
_entity_poly.entity_id
_entity_poly.type
_entity_poly.pdbx_seq_one_letter_code
_entity_poly.pdbx_strand_id
1 'polypeptide(L)'
;MVIQDHIRDGIYGLPKGSRRPRTACWQGISLDEIQRMSPPQNAWEVKIYPFLAQRISSREEAQRLDWGRPMSREDIVRWYLLHGLPVPPKSSCVFCPYQSDRSWALRKKHEPEDFAAAVAVDESIRNSTRAGIHNPVYLHRSCRPLADIAFDVYQDESWGECTGNCHV
;
A
#
# COMPACT_ATOMS: atom_id res chain seq x y z
N MET A 1 -3.67 17.68 2.88
CA MET A 1 -4.47 18.67 3.64
C MET A 1 -5.59 17.99 4.42
N VAL A 2 -6.48 17.23 3.77
CA VAL A 2 -7.68 16.60 4.39
C VAL A 2 -7.43 15.84 5.71
N ILE A 3 -6.44 14.94 5.77
CA ILE A 3 -6.17 14.14 6.98
C ILE A 3 -5.69 15.04 8.15
N GLN A 4 -4.83 16.01 7.85
CA GLN A 4 -4.28 16.90 8.86
C GLN A 4 -5.37 17.77 9.48
N ASP A 5 -6.32 18.25 8.68
CA ASP A 5 -7.44 19.05 9.18
C ASP A 5 -8.42 18.20 9.97
N HIS A 6 -8.68 16.96 9.54
CA HIS A 6 -9.50 16.02 10.31
C HIS A 6 -8.87 15.69 11.68
N ILE A 7 -7.55 15.51 11.76
CA ILE A 7 -6.86 15.31 13.05
C ILE A 7 -7.05 16.55 13.95
N ARG A 8 -6.92 17.75 13.40
CA ARG A 8 -7.03 19.00 14.17
C ARG A 8 -8.45 19.24 14.68
N ASP A 9 -9.41 19.20 13.79
CA ASP A 9 -10.76 19.70 14.02
C ASP A 9 -11.72 18.57 14.40
N GLY A 10 -11.57 17.40 13.79
CA GLY A 10 -12.39 16.23 14.07
C GLY A 10 -11.97 15.47 15.33
N ILE A 11 -10.68 15.16 15.45
CA ILE A 11 -10.17 14.37 16.59
C ILE A 11 -9.90 15.26 17.80
N TYR A 12 -9.14 16.35 17.63
CA TYR A 12 -8.74 17.20 18.75
C TYR A 12 -9.67 18.37 19.03
N GLY A 13 -10.53 18.78 18.08
CA GLY A 13 -11.45 19.91 18.26
C GLY A 13 -10.76 21.24 18.62
N LEU A 14 -9.58 21.50 18.03
CA LEU A 14 -8.75 22.64 18.46
C LEU A 14 -9.30 23.99 17.99
N PRO A 15 -9.35 25.02 18.87
CA PRO A 15 -9.70 26.38 18.46
C PRO A 15 -8.80 26.94 17.35
N LYS A 16 -9.29 27.93 16.62
CA LYS A 16 -8.50 28.62 15.59
C LYS A 16 -7.25 29.24 16.22
N GLY A 17 -6.10 29.02 15.59
CA GLY A 17 -4.81 29.52 16.07
C GLY A 17 -4.11 28.65 17.14
N SER A 18 -4.80 27.65 17.71
CA SER A 18 -4.18 26.74 18.67
C SER A 18 -3.10 25.86 18.02
N ARG A 19 -2.03 25.61 18.77
CA ARG A 19 -0.97 24.67 18.38
C ARG A 19 -1.48 23.24 18.48
N ARG A 20 -1.06 22.40 17.53
CA ARG A 20 -1.38 20.97 17.54
C ARG A 20 -0.53 20.25 18.60
N PRO A 21 -1.11 19.33 19.39
CA PRO A 21 -0.35 18.49 20.30
C PRO A 21 0.54 17.52 19.53
N ARG A 22 1.60 17.03 20.17
CA ARG A 22 2.43 15.97 19.58
C ARG A 22 1.57 14.72 19.39
N THR A 23 1.58 14.18 18.19
CA THR A 23 0.72 13.04 17.81
C THR A 23 1.57 11.94 17.18
N ALA A 24 1.40 10.71 17.65
CA ALA A 24 2.08 9.55 17.10
C ALA A 24 1.30 9.01 15.89
N CYS A 25 1.97 8.90 14.75
CA CYS A 25 1.45 8.30 13.52
C CYS A 25 2.16 6.96 13.28
N TRP A 26 1.44 5.85 13.44
CA TRP A 26 1.97 4.51 13.31
C TRP A 26 1.88 4.02 11.86
N GLN A 27 2.99 3.53 11.31
CA GLN A 27 3.07 3.05 9.93
C GLN A 27 3.74 1.69 9.87
N GLY A 28 3.04 0.69 9.31
CA GLY A 28 3.50 -0.68 9.20
C GLY A 28 4.45 -0.93 8.02
N ILE A 29 5.54 -0.18 7.94
CA ILE A 29 6.59 -0.37 6.91
C ILE A 29 7.56 -1.45 7.39
N SER A 30 7.75 -2.53 6.62
CA SER A 30 8.73 -3.59 6.90
C SER A 30 10.11 -3.27 6.35
N LEU A 31 11.10 -4.10 6.68
CA LEU A 31 12.46 -4.00 6.12
C LEU A 31 12.50 -4.03 4.59
N ASP A 32 11.63 -4.80 3.94
CA ASP A 32 11.58 -4.97 2.48
C ASP A 32 11.13 -3.71 1.73
N GLU A 33 10.54 -2.76 2.45
CA GLU A 33 9.98 -1.52 1.92
C GLU A 33 10.50 -0.28 2.64
N ILE A 34 11.70 -0.38 3.22
CA ILE A 34 12.34 0.69 3.99
C ILE A 34 12.48 2.00 3.19
N GLN A 35 12.61 1.93 1.88
CA GLN A 35 12.64 3.08 0.97
C GLN A 35 11.37 3.95 1.03
N ARG A 36 10.24 3.40 1.49
CA ARG A 36 8.97 4.14 1.67
C ARG A 36 8.94 4.95 2.96
N MET A 37 9.90 4.71 3.85
CA MET A 37 10.04 5.44 5.10
C MET A 37 10.29 6.92 4.80
N SER A 38 9.49 7.79 5.43
CA SER A 38 9.58 9.23 5.21
C SER A 38 9.70 9.98 6.54
N PRO A 39 10.45 11.08 6.60
CA PRO A 39 10.48 11.93 7.79
C PRO A 39 9.10 12.58 8.03
N PRO A 40 8.78 13.00 9.26
CA PRO A 40 7.58 13.78 9.54
C PRO A 40 7.61 15.10 8.77
N GLN A 41 6.47 15.49 8.18
CA GLN A 41 6.38 16.75 7.42
C GLN A 41 6.07 17.93 8.33
N ASN A 42 5.46 17.67 9.50
CA ASN A 42 5.11 18.70 10.46
C ASN A 42 5.78 18.48 11.82
N ALA A 43 6.05 19.57 12.54
CA ALA A 43 6.73 19.52 13.83
C ALA A 43 5.94 18.85 14.97
N TRP A 44 4.63 18.70 14.82
CA TRP A 44 3.78 18.01 15.78
C TRP A 44 3.71 16.51 15.53
N GLU A 45 4.11 16.04 14.34
CA GLU A 45 4.06 14.62 13.97
C GLU A 45 5.25 13.87 14.56
N VAL A 46 4.95 12.69 15.09
CA VAL A 46 5.94 11.69 15.50
C VAL A 46 5.63 10.42 14.73
N LYS A 47 6.49 10.05 13.78
CA LYS A 47 6.31 8.82 13.00
C LYS A 47 6.87 7.64 13.76
N ILE A 48 6.05 6.60 13.92
CA ILE A 48 6.42 5.33 14.55
C ILE A 48 6.40 4.25 13.48
N TYR A 49 7.52 3.55 13.32
CA TYR A 49 7.69 2.44 12.39
C TYR A 49 7.96 1.16 13.19
N PRO A 50 6.92 0.42 13.60
CA PRO A 50 7.05 -0.70 14.53
C PRO A 50 7.95 -1.81 13.99
N PHE A 51 7.79 -2.16 12.71
CA PHE A 51 8.54 -3.23 12.06
C PHE A 51 9.95 -2.79 11.62
N LEU A 52 10.32 -1.53 11.83
CA LEU A 52 11.71 -1.06 11.72
C LEU A 52 12.32 -0.79 13.09
N ALA A 53 11.52 -0.87 14.17
CA ALA A 53 11.88 -0.45 15.51
C ALA A 53 12.39 1.00 15.58
N GLN A 54 11.77 1.91 14.81
CA GLN A 54 12.20 3.31 14.70
C GLN A 54 11.09 4.28 15.07
N ARG A 55 11.49 5.39 15.69
CA ARG A 55 10.69 6.58 15.95
C ARG A 55 11.40 7.80 15.39
N ILE A 56 10.68 8.62 14.63
CA ILE A 56 11.21 9.86 14.07
C ILE A 56 10.33 11.05 14.45
N SER A 57 10.99 12.10 14.92
CA SER A 57 10.43 13.41 15.20
C SER A 57 11.12 14.43 14.30
N SER A 58 10.48 15.55 13.98
CA SER A 58 11.11 16.57 13.12
C SER A 58 12.22 17.36 13.84
N ARG A 59 12.32 17.22 15.17
CA ARG A 59 13.20 18.01 16.05
C ARG A 59 14.25 17.19 16.77
N GLU A 60 14.18 15.88 16.66
CA GLU A 60 15.04 14.93 17.37
C GLU A 60 15.62 13.96 16.34
N GLU A 61 16.77 13.39 16.64
CA GLU A 61 17.34 12.30 15.84
C GLU A 61 16.41 11.07 15.84
N ALA A 62 16.58 10.20 14.84
CA ALA A 62 15.86 8.94 14.80
C ALA A 62 16.23 8.09 16.01
N GLN A 63 15.22 7.65 16.76
CA GLN A 63 15.37 6.88 17.99
C GLN A 63 14.89 5.45 17.77
N ARG A 64 15.63 4.49 18.33
CA ARG A 64 15.22 3.10 18.37
C ARG A 64 14.10 2.89 19.38
N LEU A 65 13.17 2.00 19.07
CA LEU A 65 12.12 1.54 19.98
C LEU A 65 12.63 0.34 20.79
N ASP A 66 12.60 0.43 22.13
CA ASP A 66 13.16 -0.60 23.02
C ASP A 66 12.45 -1.95 22.93
N TRP A 67 11.15 -1.93 22.67
CA TRP A 67 10.31 -3.14 22.53
C TRP A 67 10.30 -3.72 21.12
N GLY A 68 10.94 -3.05 20.15
CA GLY A 68 10.87 -3.39 18.74
C GLY A 68 12.14 -4.04 18.22
N ARG A 69 11.99 -4.79 17.12
CA ARG A 69 13.12 -5.17 16.25
C ARG A 69 12.74 -4.96 14.78
N PRO A 70 13.72 -4.73 13.90
CA PRO A 70 13.46 -4.77 12.47
C PRO A 70 12.93 -6.14 12.03
N MET A 71 11.88 -6.15 11.20
CA MET A 71 11.19 -7.36 10.73
C MET A 71 10.96 -7.25 9.22
N SER A 72 11.25 -8.35 8.51
CA SER A 72 10.80 -8.53 7.13
C SER A 72 9.30 -8.85 7.08
N ARG A 73 8.70 -8.78 5.89
CA ARG A 73 7.32 -9.24 5.67
C ARG A 73 7.16 -10.69 6.10
N GLU A 74 8.14 -11.54 5.80
CA GLU A 74 8.04 -12.94 6.18
C GLU A 74 8.08 -13.12 7.70
N ASP A 75 8.89 -12.34 8.42
CA ASP A 75 8.87 -12.34 9.89
C ASP A 75 7.51 -11.93 10.44
N ILE A 76 6.86 -10.93 9.82
CA ILE A 76 5.53 -10.47 10.22
C ILE A 76 4.49 -11.57 9.95
N VAL A 77 4.51 -12.20 8.77
CA VAL A 77 3.59 -13.32 8.45
C VAL A 77 3.78 -14.47 9.43
N ARG A 78 5.03 -14.87 9.71
CA ARG A 78 5.31 -15.88 10.73
C ARG A 78 4.79 -15.48 12.11
N TRP A 79 4.92 -14.21 12.48
CA TRP A 79 4.36 -13.70 13.74
C TRP A 79 2.83 -13.89 13.78
N TYR A 80 2.10 -13.55 12.73
CA TYR A 80 0.65 -13.81 12.65
C TYR A 80 0.32 -15.29 12.83
N LEU A 81 1.01 -16.18 12.09
CA LEU A 81 0.80 -17.63 12.14
C LEU A 81 1.07 -18.20 13.53
N LEU A 82 2.17 -17.81 14.17
CA LEU A 82 2.54 -18.25 15.52
C LEU A 82 1.53 -17.84 16.59
N HIS A 83 0.83 -16.72 16.37
CA HIS A 83 -0.21 -16.22 17.29
C HIS A 83 -1.61 -16.69 16.93
N GLY A 84 -1.76 -17.56 15.92
CA GLY A 84 -3.07 -18.04 15.45
C GLY A 84 -3.95 -16.93 14.87
N LEU A 85 -3.35 -15.84 14.38
CA LEU A 85 -4.05 -14.71 13.78
C LEU A 85 -4.15 -14.90 12.25
N PRO A 86 -5.25 -14.46 11.62
CA PRO A 86 -5.38 -14.51 10.17
C PRO A 86 -4.35 -13.59 9.52
N VAL A 87 -3.61 -14.11 8.53
CA VAL A 87 -2.66 -13.31 7.75
C VAL A 87 -3.44 -12.35 6.85
N PRO A 88 -3.20 -11.03 6.93
CA PRO A 88 -3.90 -10.08 6.09
C PRO A 88 -3.57 -10.32 4.61
N PRO A 89 -4.56 -10.26 3.70
CA PRO A 89 -4.32 -10.41 2.26
C PRO A 89 -3.56 -9.18 1.70
N LYS A 90 -3.01 -9.32 0.49
CA LYS A 90 -2.33 -8.22 -0.21
C LYS A 90 -3.26 -7.02 -0.38
N SER A 91 -2.93 -5.89 0.24
CA SER A 91 -3.61 -4.61 -0.02
C SER A 91 -3.22 -4.10 -1.41
N SER A 92 -4.11 -4.25 -2.38
CA SER A 92 -3.87 -3.86 -3.77
C SER A 92 -5.10 -3.17 -4.33
N CYS A 93 -4.91 -2.16 -5.19
CA CYS A 93 -6.03 -1.54 -5.90
C CYS A 93 -6.73 -2.57 -6.78
N VAL A 94 -8.03 -2.38 -6.98
CA VAL A 94 -8.89 -3.22 -7.84
C VAL A 94 -8.28 -3.40 -9.24
N PHE A 95 -7.71 -2.32 -9.80
CA PHE A 95 -7.08 -2.27 -11.13
C PHE A 95 -5.54 -2.32 -11.07
N CYS A 96 -4.93 -2.80 -9.98
CA CYS A 96 -3.48 -2.84 -9.87
C CYS A 96 -2.87 -3.74 -10.97
N PRO A 97 -1.90 -3.24 -11.77
CA PRO A 97 -1.27 -4.06 -12.82
C PRO A 97 -0.34 -5.16 -12.25
N TYR A 98 0.06 -5.04 -10.97
CA TYR A 98 0.95 -5.98 -10.28
C TYR A 98 0.20 -7.13 -9.58
N GLN A 99 -0.93 -7.55 -10.13
CA GLN A 99 -1.71 -8.69 -9.66
C GLN A 99 -1.21 -9.96 -10.38
N SER A 100 -1.18 -11.08 -9.67
CA SER A 100 -0.88 -12.39 -10.27
C SER A 100 -2.08 -12.92 -11.06
N ASP A 101 -1.87 -13.89 -11.93
CA ASP A 101 -2.96 -14.58 -12.63
C ASP A 101 -3.93 -15.21 -11.62
N ARG A 102 -3.39 -15.83 -10.55
CA ARG A 102 -4.20 -16.39 -9.45
C ARG A 102 -5.06 -15.31 -8.78
N SER A 103 -4.49 -14.14 -8.47
CA SER A 103 -5.23 -13.05 -7.83
C SER A 103 -6.33 -12.51 -8.76
N TRP A 104 -6.08 -12.42 -10.07
CA TRP A 104 -7.11 -12.07 -11.06
C TRP A 104 -8.20 -13.12 -11.18
N ALA A 105 -7.85 -14.41 -11.18
CA ALA A 105 -8.80 -15.50 -11.23
C ALA A 105 -9.71 -15.52 -10.00
N LEU A 106 -9.13 -15.32 -8.81
CA LEU A 106 -9.88 -15.22 -7.56
C LEU A 106 -10.83 -14.02 -7.58
N ARG A 107 -10.38 -12.84 -8.02
CA ARG A 107 -11.25 -11.66 -8.17
C ARG A 107 -12.39 -11.91 -9.14
N LYS A 108 -12.11 -12.46 -10.33
CA LYS A 108 -13.13 -12.82 -11.32
C LYS A 108 -14.19 -13.78 -10.77
N LYS A 109 -13.81 -14.66 -9.85
CA LYS A 109 -14.71 -15.67 -9.24
C LYS A 109 -15.48 -15.16 -8.02
N HIS A 110 -14.82 -14.41 -7.14
CA HIS A 110 -15.35 -14.03 -5.82
C HIS A 110 -15.83 -12.57 -5.74
N GLU A 111 -15.29 -11.70 -6.59
CA GLU A 111 -15.54 -10.26 -6.61
C GLU A 111 -15.80 -9.80 -8.07
N PRO A 112 -16.86 -10.30 -8.73
CA PRO A 112 -17.09 -10.04 -10.16
C PRO A 112 -17.32 -8.56 -10.48
N GLU A 113 -17.87 -7.78 -9.55
CA GLU A 113 -18.05 -6.34 -9.68
C GLU A 113 -16.70 -5.60 -9.73
N ASP A 114 -15.77 -5.95 -8.84
CA ASP A 114 -14.42 -5.40 -8.84
C ASP A 114 -13.64 -5.84 -10.09
N PHE A 115 -13.83 -7.09 -10.55
CA PHE A 115 -13.25 -7.53 -11.81
C PHE A 115 -13.78 -6.72 -13.00
N ALA A 116 -15.10 -6.47 -13.06
CA ALA A 116 -15.70 -5.64 -14.10
C ALA A 116 -15.18 -4.19 -14.05
N ALA A 117 -15.00 -3.62 -12.85
CA ALA A 117 -14.39 -2.30 -12.69
C ALA A 117 -12.93 -2.29 -13.18
N ALA A 118 -12.15 -3.33 -12.90
CA ALA A 118 -10.78 -3.47 -13.42
C ALA A 118 -10.75 -3.56 -14.96
N VAL A 119 -11.68 -4.30 -15.58
CA VAL A 119 -11.83 -4.38 -17.04
C VAL A 119 -12.18 -3.02 -17.64
N ALA A 120 -13.11 -2.28 -17.03
CA ALA A 120 -13.46 -0.94 -17.49
C ALA A 120 -12.25 0.02 -17.46
N VAL A 121 -11.40 -0.09 -16.43
CA VAL A 121 -10.14 0.67 -16.37
C VAL A 121 -9.19 0.23 -17.48
N ASP A 122 -8.95 -1.08 -17.68
CA ASP A 122 -8.10 -1.62 -18.77
C ASP A 122 -8.51 -1.11 -20.16
N GLU A 123 -9.82 -1.07 -20.44
CA GLU A 123 -10.34 -0.55 -21.69
C GLU A 123 -10.15 0.96 -21.82
N SER A 124 -10.39 1.71 -20.73
CA SER A 124 -10.27 3.17 -20.73
C SER A 124 -8.83 3.65 -20.97
N ILE A 125 -7.82 2.94 -20.44
CA ILE A 125 -6.42 3.34 -20.57
C ILE A 125 -5.81 2.93 -21.92
N ARG A 126 -6.46 2.01 -22.65
CA ARG A 126 -5.90 1.31 -23.82
C ARG A 126 -5.35 2.26 -24.87
N ASN A 127 -6.10 3.30 -25.20
CA ASN A 127 -5.73 4.28 -26.22
C ASN A 127 -5.50 5.65 -25.62
N SER A 128 -4.77 5.72 -24.50
CA SER A 128 -4.40 6.97 -23.82
C SER A 128 -3.39 7.81 -24.63
N THR A 129 -3.71 8.08 -25.90
CA THR A 129 -2.94 8.90 -26.84
C THR A 129 -2.74 10.33 -26.33
N ARG A 130 -3.69 10.85 -25.53
CA ARG A 130 -3.56 12.13 -24.81
C ARG A 130 -2.40 12.16 -23.82
N ALA A 131 -1.92 11.01 -23.35
CA ALA A 131 -0.75 10.89 -22.48
C ALA A 131 0.56 10.65 -23.25
N GLY A 132 0.56 10.80 -24.59
CA GLY A 132 1.74 10.57 -25.42
C GLY A 132 2.06 9.10 -25.66
N ILE A 133 1.14 8.19 -25.32
CA ILE A 133 1.32 6.76 -25.52
C ILE A 133 0.77 6.37 -26.90
N HIS A 134 1.68 5.95 -27.79
CA HIS A 134 1.35 5.57 -29.16
C HIS A 134 0.93 4.09 -29.31
N ASN A 135 1.22 3.27 -28.30
CA ASN A 135 0.90 1.84 -28.30
C ASN A 135 -0.24 1.53 -27.32
N PRO A 136 -1.06 0.49 -27.59
CA PRO A 136 -2.08 0.05 -26.65
C PRO A 136 -1.49 -0.33 -25.28
N VAL A 137 -2.09 0.18 -24.20
CA VAL A 137 -1.72 -0.15 -22.81
C VAL A 137 -2.68 -1.19 -22.25
N TYR A 138 -2.15 -2.11 -21.43
CA TYR A 138 -2.91 -3.16 -20.78
C TYR A 138 -2.52 -3.26 -19.31
N LEU A 139 -3.47 -3.62 -18.45
CA LEU A 139 -3.20 -3.91 -17.04
C LEU A 139 -2.47 -5.23 -16.85
N HIS A 140 -2.71 -6.22 -17.72
CA HIS A 140 -2.08 -7.52 -17.62
C HIS A 140 -0.73 -7.55 -18.32
N ARG A 141 0.26 -8.18 -17.67
CA ARG A 141 1.64 -8.37 -18.17
C ARG A 141 1.75 -9.05 -19.53
N SER A 142 0.73 -9.80 -19.95
CA SER A 142 0.69 -10.45 -21.28
C SER A 142 0.35 -9.47 -22.41
N CYS A 143 0.13 -8.18 -22.11
CA CYS A 143 -0.29 -7.16 -23.06
C CYS A 143 -1.55 -7.56 -23.85
N ARG A 144 -2.55 -8.10 -23.15
CA ARG A 144 -3.85 -8.50 -23.72
C ARG A 144 -4.99 -7.90 -22.90
N PRO A 145 -6.18 -7.71 -23.52
CA PRO A 145 -7.37 -7.23 -22.82
C PRO A 145 -7.68 -8.08 -21.58
N LEU A 146 -7.90 -7.46 -20.42
CA LEU A 146 -8.10 -8.20 -19.17
C LEU A 146 -9.28 -9.19 -19.24
N ALA A 147 -10.33 -8.84 -20.00
CA ALA A 147 -11.51 -9.67 -20.21
C ALA A 147 -11.22 -11.00 -20.95
N ASP A 148 -10.23 -10.99 -21.84
CA ASP A 148 -9.94 -12.08 -22.79
C ASP A 148 -8.88 -13.07 -22.29
N ILE A 149 -8.44 -12.91 -21.05
CA ILE A 149 -7.34 -13.69 -20.48
C ILE A 149 -7.87 -14.93 -19.78
N ALA A 150 -7.25 -16.06 -20.10
CA ALA A 150 -7.33 -17.27 -19.32
C ALA A 150 -6.22 -17.21 -18.26
N PHE A 151 -6.61 -17.02 -17.00
CA PHE A 151 -5.68 -16.91 -15.88
C PHE A 151 -5.20 -18.28 -15.41
N ASP A 152 -3.90 -18.41 -15.16
CA ASP A 152 -3.33 -19.57 -14.47
C ASP A 152 -3.60 -19.51 -12.96
N VAL A 153 -4.49 -20.36 -12.46
CA VAL A 153 -4.83 -20.47 -11.04
C VAL A 153 -3.75 -21.14 -10.19
N TYR A 154 -2.84 -21.88 -10.83
CA TYR A 154 -1.72 -22.57 -10.16
C TYR A 154 -0.45 -21.73 -10.14
N GLN A 155 -0.46 -20.57 -10.80
CA GLN A 155 0.63 -19.63 -10.69
C GLN A 155 0.83 -19.33 -9.21
N ASP A 156 2.04 -19.59 -8.74
CA ASP A 156 2.38 -19.26 -7.37
C ASP A 156 2.16 -17.75 -7.17
N GLU A 157 1.53 -17.40 -6.05
CA GLU A 157 1.53 -16.04 -5.57
C GLU A 157 2.93 -15.78 -5.01
N SER A 158 3.93 -15.78 -5.92
CA SER A 158 5.05 -14.88 -5.78
C SER A 158 4.41 -13.55 -5.45
N TRP A 159 4.71 -13.03 -4.27
CA TRP A 159 4.36 -11.68 -3.84
C TRP A 159 5.16 -10.72 -4.72
N GLY A 160 4.84 -10.76 -6.03
CA GLY A 160 5.64 -10.29 -7.12
C GLY A 160 6.05 -8.88 -6.79
N GLU A 161 7.35 -8.63 -6.95
CA GLU A 161 8.10 -7.43 -6.60
C GLU A 161 7.22 -6.18 -6.50
N CYS A 162 6.44 -6.08 -5.44
CA CYS A 162 5.93 -4.84 -4.95
C CYS A 162 7.10 -4.31 -4.17
N THR A 163 8.11 -3.79 -4.88
CA THR A 163 9.21 -2.97 -4.38
C THR A 163 8.71 -1.68 -3.72
N GLY A 164 7.46 -1.65 -3.23
CA GLY A 164 6.89 -0.60 -2.42
C GLY A 164 6.60 0.70 -3.16
N ASN A 165 7.11 0.86 -4.38
CA ASN A 165 7.00 2.10 -5.12
C ASN A 165 5.83 2.00 -6.11
N CYS A 166 4.62 2.31 -5.63
CA CYS A 166 3.58 2.89 -6.49
C CYS A 166 3.88 4.37 -6.83
N HIS A 167 5.13 4.80 -6.69
CA HIS A 167 5.61 6.11 -7.08
C HIS A 167 5.96 6.07 -8.56
N VAL A 168 4.99 6.43 -9.39
CA VAL A 168 5.29 7.37 -10.47
C VAL A 168 5.39 8.75 -9.84
#